data_AF-A0A0G0WTG9-F1
#
_entry.id   AF-A0A0G0WTG9-F1
#
_cell.length_a   1.000
_cell.length_b   1.000
_cell.length_c   1.000
_cell.angle_alpha   90.00
_cell.angle_beta   90.00
_cell.angle_gamma   90.00
#
_symmetry.space_group_name_H-M   'P 1'
#
loop_
_entity.id
_entity.type
_entity.pdbx_description
1 polymer ?
#
loop_
_entity_poly.entity_id
_entity_poly.type
_entity_poly.pdbx_seq_one_letter_code
_entity_poly.pdbx_strand_id
1 'polypeptide(L)'
;MSHPHQFLLKQFKYAMEHFVPTVPESVQEEAKGLYDRLLANELATEEEVLAALAKVGKGEYPHRHAFWDLTKKAGEVKRIEIILDHLDVSVRSKLEELLETGANLEEIVRSSLFEERFNPEERYQIQDGILDADEHMKDDMVDIIKEHQAEYEKLVSQYEVYMDEIQKQIDILRSLANKDPKWRDEILDKVRTLEAGWSVTERDPELEIVKKEIEYWRGTLGEEE
;
A
#
# COMPACT_ATOMS: atom_id res chain seq x y z
N MET A 1 -25.82 -12.76 18.39
CA MET A 1 -25.01 -12.25 19.52
C MET A 1 -23.90 -11.38 18.92
N SER A 2 -22.99 -10.77 19.68
CA SER A 2 -21.83 -10.12 19.02
C SER A 2 -20.89 -11.21 18.52
N HIS A 3 -20.43 -11.14 17.27
CA HIS A 3 -19.49 -12.10 16.71
C HIS A 3 -18.21 -12.18 17.56
N PRO A 4 -17.68 -13.37 17.89
CA PRO A 4 -16.52 -13.49 18.79
C PRO A 4 -15.28 -12.73 18.30
N HIS A 5 -15.10 -12.65 16.98
CA HIS A 5 -14.00 -11.93 16.32
C HIS A 5 -14.44 -10.60 15.65
N GLN A 6 -15.37 -9.86 16.27
CA GLN A 6 -15.92 -8.63 15.70
C GLN A 6 -14.84 -7.59 15.31
N PHE A 7 -13.75 -7.51 16.06
CA PHE A 7 -12.64 -6.61 15.75
C PHE A 7 -11.96 -6.93 14.42
N LEU A 8 -11.66 -8.21 14.15
CA LEU A 8 -11.04 -8.63 12.89
C LEU A 8 -11.98 -8.45 11.69
N LEU A 9 -13.28 -8.67 11.88
CA LEU A 9 -14.27 -8.37 10.84
C LEU A 9 -14.35 -6.87 10.56
N LYS A 10 -14.17 -5.99 11.55
CA LYS A 10 -14.08 -4.54 11.31
C LYS A 10 -12.83 -4.19 10.52
N GLN A 11 -11.69 -4.79 10.82
CA GLN A 11 -10.47 -4.61 10.02
C GLN A 11 -10.67 -5.07 8.58
N PHE A 12 -11.34 -6.21 8.38
CA PHE A 12 -11.65 -6.71 7.04
C PHE A 12 -12.56 -5.76 6.27
N LYS A 13 -13.63 -5.25 6.90
CA LYS A 13 -14.47 -4.22 6.29
C LYS A 13 -13.67 -2.97 5.92
N TYR A 14 -12.82 -2.51 6.83
CA TYR A 14 -11.95 -1.36 6.59
C TYR A 14 -11.01 -1.60 5.40
N ALA A 15 -10.36 -2.77 5.32
CA ALA A 15 -9.49 -3.14 4.20
C ALA A 15 -10.23 -3.06 2.85
N MET A 16 -11.46 -3.59 2.77
CA MET A 16 -12.28 -3.52 1.56
C MET A 16 -12.70 -2.09 1.18
N GLU A 17 -13.01 -1.25 2.17
CA GLU A 17 -13.40 0.15 1.95
C GLU A 17 -12.23 1.02 1.44
N HIS A 18 -10.99 0.55 1.63
CA HIS A 18 -9.77 1.27 1.27
C HIS A 18 -8.98 0.60 0.13
N PHE A 19 -9.61 -0.29 -0.63
CA PHE A 19 -9.02 -0.76 -1.88
C PHE A 19 -8.72 0.40 -2.82
N VAL A 20 -7.59 0.30 -3.52
CA VAL A 20 -7.31 1.25 -4.60
C VAL A 20 -8.36 1.06 -5.71
N PRO A 21 -8.74 2.14 -6.43
CA PRO A 21 -9.79 2.07 -7.46
C PRO A 21 -9.51 1.07 -8.59
N THR A 22 -8.26 0.66 -8.76
CA THR A 22 -7.80 -0.24 -9.82
C THR A 22 -7.87 -1.72 -9.45
N VAL A 23 -8.26 -2.06 -8.23
CA VAL A 23 -8.49 -3.46 -7.83
C VAL A 23 -9.62 -4.04 -8.70
N PRO A 24 -9.40 -5.19 -9.38
CA PRO A 24 -10.40 -5.80 -10.23
C PRO A 24 -11.69 -6.14 -9.46
N GLU A 25 -12.85 -5.97 -10.09
CA GLU A 25 -14.15 -6.29 -9.50
C GLU A 25 -14.20 -7.73 -8.97
N SER A 26 -13.54 -8.68 -9.64
CA SER A 26 -13.46 -10.06 -9.17
C SER A 26 -12.81 -10.21 -7.79
N VAL A 27 -11.78 -9.43 -7.48
CA VAL A 27 -11.12 -9.42 -6.17
C VAL A 27 -12.04 -8.77 -5.13
N GLN A 28 -12.73 -7.70 -5.50
CA GLN A 28 -13.67 -7.01 -4.61
C GLN A 28 -14.87 -7.90 -4.26
N GLU A 29 -15.44 -8.60 -5.24
CA GLU A 29 -16.54 -9.55 -5.06
C GLU A 29 -16.12 -10.74 -4.20
N GLU A 30 -14.92 -11.28 -4.44
CA GLU A 30 -14.37 -12.36 -3.61
C GLU A 30 -14.20 -11.90 -2.16
N ALA A 31 -13.63 -10.71 -1.94
CA ALA A 31 -13.44 -10.15 -0.60
C ALA A 31 -14.77 -9.97 0.13
N LYS A 32 -15.76 -9.39 -0.55
CA LYS A 32 -17.11 -9.22 -0.02
C LYS A 32 -17.78 -10.55 0.31
N GLY A 33 -17.68 -11.54 -0.59
CA GLY A 33 -18.24 -12.87 -0.38
C GLY A 33 -17.58 -13.61 0.80
N LEU A 34 -16.28 -13.45 1.01
CA LEU A 34 -15.58 -13.98 2.18
C LEU A 34 -16.00 -13.28 3.47
N TYR A 35 -16.09 -11.95 3.45
CA TYR A 35 -16.54 -11.16 4.57
C TYR A 35 -17.96 -11.54 5.02
N ASP A 36 -18.91 -11.59 4.09
CA ASP A 36 -20.31 -11.93 4.38
C ASP A 36 -20.43 -13.35 4.95
N ARG A 37 -19.65 -14.30 4.43
CA ARG A 37 -19.60 -15.68 4.94
C ARG A 37 -19.08 -15.76 6.36
N LEU A 38 -17.99 -15.05 6.67
CA LEU A 38 -17.39 -15.04 8.01
C LEU A 38 -18.30 -14.31 8.99
N LEU A 39 -18.91 -13.20 8.59
CA LEU A 39 -19.86 -12.45 9.42
C LEU A 39 -21.08 -13.29 9.81
N ALA A 40 -21.57 -14.15 8.90
CA ALA A 40 -22.68 -15.05 9.16
C ALA A 40 -22.31 -16.29 9.98
N ASN A 41 -21.03 -16.65 10.06
CA ASN A 41 -20.55 -17.83 10.77
C ASN A 41 -20.03 -17.47 12.17
N GLU A 42 -20.90 -17.46 13.18
CA GLU A 42 -20.50 -17.19 14.58
C GLU A 42 -19.48 -18.20 15.15
N LEU A 43 -19.25 -19.33 14.47
CA LEU A 43 -18.25 -20.35 14.83
C LEU A 43 -16.93 -20.19 14.08
N ALA A 44 -16.80 -19.18 13.22
CA ALA A 44 -15.57 -18.91 12.49
C ALA A 44 -14.42 -18.67 13.47
N THR A 45 -13.28 -19.34 13.24
CA THR A 45 -12.11 -19.16 14.10
C THR A 45 -11.36 -17.88 13.73
N GLU A 46 -10.56 -17.37 14.67
CA GLU A 46 -9.64 -16.26 14.41
C GLU A 46 -8.72 -16.54 13.20
N GLU A 47 -8.21 -17.76 13.11
CA GLU A 47 -7.33 -18.20 12.02
C GLU A 47 -8.05 -18.19 10.66
N GLU A 48 -9.34 -18.55 10.61
CA GLU A 48 -10.14 -18.46 9.38
C GLU A 48 -10.34 -17.01 8.92
N VAL A 49 -10.56 -16.09 9.86
CA VAL A 49 -10.71 -14.66 9.55
C VAL A 49 -9.39 -14.06 9.07
N LEU A 50 -8.29 -14.35 9.76
CA LEU A 50 -6.96 -13.89 9.38
C LEU A 50 -6.51 -14.47 8.02
N ALA A 51 -6.79 -15.74 7.76
CA ALA A 51 -6.49 -16.36 6.48
C ALA A 51 -7.27 -15.71 5.32
N ALA A 52 -8.55 -15.34 5.55
CA ALA A 52 -9.33 -14.63 4.55
C ALA A 52 -8.82 -13.20 4.31
N LEU A 53 -8.45 -12.48 5.37
CA LEU A 53 -7.78 -11.18 5.29
C LEU A 53 -6.50 -11.25 4.46
N ALA A 54 -5.62 -12.20 4.77
CA ALA A 54 -4.37 -12.40 4.06
C ALA A 54 -4.61 -12.78 2.59
N LYS A 55 -5.62 -13.61 2.30
CA LYS A 55 -5.97 -14.00 0.93
C LYS A 55 -6.39 -12.79 0.09
N VAL A 56 -7.28 -11.96 0.63
CA VAL A 56 -7.74 -10.75 -0.03
C VAL A 56 -6.61 -9.74 -0.20
N GLY A 57 -5.80 -9.57 0.85
CA GLY A 57 -4.62 -8.72 0.82
C GLY A 57 -3.63 -9.11 -0.28
N LYS A 58 -3.38 -10.41 -0.48
CA LYS A 58 -2.57 -10.92 -1.61
C LYS A 58 -3.20 -10.58 -2.97
N GLY A 59 -4.51 -10.74 -3.12
CA GLY A 59 -5.20 -10.41 -4.37
C GLY A 59 -5.12 -8.92 -4.72
N GLU A 60 -5.11 -8.06 -3.70
CA GLU A 60 -5.04 -6.61 -3.87
C GLU A 60 -3.60 -6.08 -3.99
N TYR A 61 -2.62 -6.78 -3.41
CA TYR A 61 -1.22 -6.34 -3.30
C TYR A 61 -0.62 -5.83 -4.62
N PRO A 62 -0.68 -6.57 -5.75
CA PRO A 62 -0.07 -6.10 -6.99
C PRO A 62 -0.69 -4.81 -7.52
N HIS A 63 -2.02 -4.69 -7.38
CA HIS A 63 -2.77 -3.52 -7.83
C HIS A 63 -2.47 -2.30 -6.97
N ARG A 64 -2.40 -2.49 -5.65
CA ARG A 64 -2.06 -1.44 -4.68
C ARG A 64 -0.69 -0.85 -4.94
N HIS A 65 0.33 -1.70 -5.02
CA HIS A 65 1.71 -1.24 -5.22
C HIS A 65 1.90 -0.60 -6.61
N ALA A 66 1.33 -1.19 -7.66
CA ALA A 66 1.36 -0.59 -8.98
C ALA A 66 0.66 0.79 -9.02
N PHE A 67 -0.49 0.91 -8.33
CA PHE A 67 -1.22 2.17 -8.19
C PHE A 67 -0.35 3.24 -7.53
N TRP A 68 0.23 2.94 -6.36
CA TRP A 68 1.04 3.90 -5.62
C TRP A 68 2.32 4.30 -6.35
N ASP A 69 3.00 3.35 -7.01
CA ASP A 69 4.23 3.66 -7.75
C ASP A 69 3.99 4.57 -8.95
N LEU A 70 2.90 4.31 -9.68
CA LEU A 70 2.54 5.11 -10.84
C LEU A 70 2.04 6.48 -10.42
N THR A 71 1.14 6.54 -9.43
CA THR A 71 0.58 7.80 -8.92
C THR A 71 1.61 8.64 -8.17
N LYS A 72 2.63 8.05 -7.55
CA LYS A 72 3.71 8.82 -6.93
C LYS A 72 4.48 9.67 -7.94
N LYS A 73 4.77 9.13 -9.12
CA LYS A 73 5.54 9.84 -10.16
C LYS A 73 4.65 10.75 -11.02
N ALA A 74 3.60 10.17 -11.60
CA ALA A 74 2.71 10.90 -12.50
C ALA A 74 1.80 11.87 -11.74
N GLY A 75 1.39 11.49 -10.53
CA GLY A 75 0.53 12.31 -9.69
C GLY A 75 1.23 13.53 -9.10
N GLU A 76 2.55 13.49 -8.84
CA GLU A 76 3.28 14.70 -8.43
C GLU A 76 3.28 15.75 -9.55
N VAL A 77 3.52 15.33 -10.80
CA VAL A 77 3.46 16.21 -11.97
C VAL A 77 2.06 16.78 -12.15
N LYS A 78 1.04 15.93 -12.15
CA LYS A 78 -0.36 16.35 -12.31
C LYS A 78 -0.82 17.28 -11.18
N ARG A 79 -0.41 16.98 -9.95
CA ARG A 79 -0.70 17.83 -8.78
C ARG A 79 -0.09 19.21 -8.95
N ILE A 80 1.16 19.29 -9.40
CA ILE A 80 1.81 20.59 -9.70
C ILE A 80 1.04 21.32 -10.79
N GLU A 81 0.63 20.65 -11.87
CA GLU A 81 -0.18 21.26 -12.94
C GLU A 81 -1.48 21.88 -12.39
N ILE A 82 -2.25 21.14 -11.60
CA ILE A 82 -3.50 21.64 -10.99
C ILE A 82 -3.23 22.85 -10.10
N ILE A 83 -2.18 22.79 -9.27
CA ILE A 83 -1.80 23.91 -8.41
C ILE A 83 -1.46 25.13 -9.27
N LEU A 84 -0.63 24.98 -10.30
CA LEU A 84 -0.26 26.09 -11.18
C LEU A 84 -1.50 26.66 -11.89
N ASP A 85 -2.45 25.81 -12.29
CA ASP A 85 -3.76 26.18 -12.88
C ASP A 85 -4.67 26.98 -11.95
N HIS A 86 -4.55 26.78 -10.64
CA HIS A 86 -5.28 27.55 -9.63
C HIS A 86 -4.66 28.92 -9.31
N LEU A 87 -3.38 29.13 -9.63
CA LEU A 87 -2.65 30.33 -9.24
C LEU A 87 -2.82 31.50 -10.21
N ASP A 88 -2.84 32.72 -9.65
CA ASP A 88 -2.69 33.93 -10.45
C ASP A 88 -1.37 33.92 -11.24
N VAL A 89 -1.37 34.49 -12.45
CA VAL A 89 -0.23 34.47 -13.39
C VAL A 89 1.09 34.91 -12.74
N SER A 90 1.06 35.93 -11.88
CA SER A 90 2.25 36.41 -11.18
C SER A 90 2.78 35.44 -10.12
N VAL A 91 1.89 34.70 -9.46
CA VAL A 91 2.24 33.73 -8.40
C VAL A 91 2.72 32.44 -9.04
N ARG A 92 2.04 31.98 -10.09
CA ARG A 92 2.45 30.85 -10.93
C ARG A 92 3.90 31.03 -11.40
N SER A 93 4.22 32.16 -12.04
CA SER A 93 5.56 32.39 -12.59
C SER A 93 6.66 32.34 -11.52
N LYS A 94 6.41 32.89 -10.32
CA LYS A 94 7.35 32.79 -9.20
C LYS A 94 7.52 31.36 -8.71
N LEU A 95 6.44 30.58 -8.67
CA LEU A 95 6.49 29.19 -8.23
C LEU A 95 7.19 28.29 -9.25
N GLU A 96 6.94 28.49 -10.55
CA GLU A 96 7.65 27.81 -11.65
C GLU A 96 9.17 28.04 -11.56
N GLU A 97 9.62 29.29 -11.36
CA GLU A 97 11.05 29.60 -11.19
C GLU A 97 11.70 28.81 -10.03
N LEU A 98 10.97 28.56 -8.95
CA LEU A 98 11.46 27.77 -7.82
C LEU A 98 11.47 26.27 -8.15
N LEU A 99 10.44 25.76 -8.81
CA LEU A 99 10.37 24.37 -9.24
C LEU A 99 11.47 24.02 -10.26
N GLU A 100 11.82 24.96 -11.14
CA GLU A 100 12.93 24.79 -12.11
C GLU A 100 14.30 24.58 -11.44
N THR A 101 14.45 24.95 -10.16
CA THR A 101 15.69 24.66 -9.41
C THR A 101 15.84 23.19 -9.01
N GLY A 102 14.81 22.38 -9.23
CA GLY A 102 14.77 20.96 -8.88
C GLY A 102 14.30 20.68 -7.45
N ALA A 103 13.89 21.71 -6.71
CA ALA A 103 13.23 21.54 -5.41
C ALA A 103 11.80 21.03 -5.60
N ASN A 104 11.37 20.07 -4.78
CA ASN A 104 9.97 19.65 -4.78
C ASN A 104 9.09 20.69 -4.06
N LEU A 105 7.79 20.65 -4.33
CA LEU A 105 6.84 21.62 -3.79
C LEU A 105 6.80 21.62 -2.24
N GLU A 106 6.92 20.45 -1.62
CA GLU A 106 6.87 20.32 -0.16
C GLU A 106 8.08 20.99 0.51
N GLU A 107 9.27 20.84 -0.08
CA GLU A 107 10.50 21.52 0.32
C GLU A 107 10.38 23.02 0.15
N ILE A 108 9.84 23.49 -0.99
CA ILE A 108 9.61 24.91 -1.23
C ILE A 108 8.73 25.46 -0.12
N VAL A 109 7.53 24.93 0.09
CA VAL A 109 6.53 25.44 1.03
C VAL A 109 7.04 25.45 2.49
N ARG A 110 7.91 24.50 2.86
CA ARG A 110 8.50 24.44 4.21
C ARG A 110 9.77 25.28 4.39
N SER A 111 10.32 25.83 3.32
CA SER A 111 11.57 26.58 3.37
C SER A 111 11.35 28.05 3.76
N SER A 112 12.40 28.70 4.27
CA SER A 112 12.40 30.17 4.45
C SER A 112 12.26 30.92 3.13
N LEU A 113 12.71 30.32 2.02
CA LEU A 113 12.61 30.89 0.67
C LEU A 113 11.16 31.17 0.28
N PHE A 114 10.21 30.34 0.73
CA PHE A 114 8.79 30.55 0.50
C PHE A 114 8.27 31.82 1.18
N GLU A 115 8.72 32.10 2.40
CA GLU A 115 8.35 33.33 3.11
C GLU A 115 9.04 34.57 2.54
N GLU A 116 10.26 34.42 2.01
CA GLU A 116 11.02 35.50 1.40
C GLU A 116 10.50 35.89 0.00
N ARG A 117 10.01 34.90 -0.78
CA ARG A 117 9.59 35.10 -2.18
C ARG A 117 8.11 35.42 -2.34
N PHE A 118 7.28 34.98 -1.40
CA PHE A 118 5.83 35.13 -1.47
C PHE A 118 5.29 35.93 -0.29
N ASN A 119 4.43 36.91 -0.59
CA ASN A 119 3.71 37.64 0.44
C ASN A 119 2.59 36.77 1.07
N PRO A 120 1.94 37.19 2.17
CA PRO A 120 0.88 36.40 2.82
C PRO A 120 -0.26 35.98 1.88
N GLU A 121 -0.71 36.85 0.98
CA GLU A 121 -1.80 36.58 0.04
C GLU A 121 -1.38 35.53 -1.01
N GLU A 122 -0.17 35.64 -1.55
CA GLU A 122 0.38 34.68 -2.51
C GLU A 122 0.60 33.31 -1.87
N ARG A 123 1.08 33.27 -0.61
CA ARG A 123 1.23 32.03 0.15
C ARG A 123 -0.11 31.36 0.40
N TYR A 124 -1.14 32.15 0.71
CA TYR A 124 -2.51 31.63 0.84
C TYR A 124 -2.99 31.01 -0.46
N GLN A 125 -2.80 31.66 -1.62
CA GLN A 125 -3.19 31.09 -2.91
C GLN A 125 -2.50 29.74 -3.19
N ILE A 126 -1.22 29.61 -2.86
CA ILE A 126 -0.48 28.35 -3.05
C ILE A 126 -1.00 27.26 -2.11
N GLN A 127 -1.29 27.59 -0.86
CA GLN A 127 -1.88 26.64 0.09
C GLN A 127 -3.30 26.22 -0.32
N ASP A 128 -4.10 27.15 -0.83
CA ASP A 128 -5.44 26.89 -1.34
C ASP A 128 -5.38 25.98 -2.58
N GLY A 129 -4.48 26.28 -3.53
CA GLY A 129 -4.25 25.42 -4.70
C GLY A 129 -3.76 24.03 -4.33
N ILE A 130 -2.95 23.89 -3.28
CA ILE A 130 -2.54 22.58 -2.75
C ILE A 130 -3.75 21.79 -2.24
N LEU A 131 -4.66 22.43 -1.50
CA LEU A 131 -5.86 21.78 -0.99
C LEU A 131 -6.80 21.37 -2.14
N ASP A 132 -7.00 22.25 -3.12
CA ASP A 132 -7.80 21.98 -4.31
C ASP A 132 -7.23 20.82 -5.13
N ALA A 133 -5.91 20.81 -5.34
CA ALA A 133 -5.24 19.71 -6.02
C ALA A 133 -5.37 18.39 -5.24
N ASP A 134 -5.23 18.39 -3.92
CA ASP A 134 -5.40 17.18 -3.11
C ASP A 134 -6.84 16.61 -3.17
N GLU A 135 -7.85 17.48 -3.40
CA GLU A 135 -9.24 17.07 -3.63
C GLU A 135 -9.40 16.43 -5.03
N HIS A 136 -8.92 17.10 -6.08
CA HIS A 136 -9.03 16.63 -7.47
C HIS A 136 -8.17 15.39 -7.76
N MET A 137 -7.01 15.28 -7.12
CA MET A 137 -6.07 14.17 -7.34
C MET A 137 -6.70 12.80 -7.07
N LYS A 138 -7.72 12.68 -6.22
CA LYS A 138 -8.40 11.40 -5.97
C LYS A 138 -9.11 10.87 -7.21
N ASP A 139 -9.77 11.75 -7.95
CA ASP A 139 -10.49 11.39 -9.17
C ASP A 139 -9.51 11.26 -10.34
N ASP A 140 -8.55 12.19 -10.44
CA ASP A 140 -7.53 12.21 -11.50
C ASP A 140 -6.58 11.02 -11.45
N MET A 141 -6.34 10.41 -10.28
CA MET A 141 -5.51 9.20 -10.15
C MET A 141 -6.03 8.05 -11.03
N VAL A 142 -7.34 7.92 -11.19
CA VAL A 142 -7.92 6.88 -12.05
C VAL A 142 -7.64 7.18 -13.52
N ASP A 143 -7.73 8.44 -13.91
CA ASP A 143 -7.48 8.86 -15.29
C ASP A 143 -6.00 8.80 -15.66
N ILE A 144 -5.10 9.14 -14.74
CA ILE A 144 -3.65 8.91 -14.87
C ILE A 144 -3.37 7.45 -15.20
N ILE A 145 -4.04 6.51 -14.52
CA ILE A 145 -3.82 5.09 -14.76
C ILE A 145 -4.33 4.67 -16.12
N LYS A 146 -5.48 5.20 -16.56
CA LYS A 146 -5.99 4.94 -17.92
C LYS A 146 -5.03 5.46 -18.99
N GLU A 147 -4.43 6.63 -18.77
CA GLU A 147 -3.44 7.22 -19.68
C GLU A 147 -2.15 6.38 -19.73
N HIS A 148 -1.75 5.82 -18.58
CA HIS A 148 -0.54 5.02 -18.41
C HIS A 148 -0.82 3.51 -18.30
N GLN A 149 -1.91 3.02 -18.92
CA GLN A 149 -2.41 1.65 -18.73
C GLN A 149 -1.34 0.56 -18.96
N ALA A 150 -0.54 0.71 -20.01
CA ALA A 150 0.51 -0.26 -20.33
C ALA A 150 1.65 -0.30 -19.27
N GLU A 151 1.97 0.85 -18.67
CA GLU A 151 2.94 0.92 -17.58
C GLU A 151 2.36 0.34 -16.29
N TYR A 152 1.09 0.65 -16.01
CA TYR A 152 0.37 0.06 -14.89
C TYR A 152 0.32 -1.46 -14.96
N GLU A 153 -0.09 -2.04 -16.09
CA GLU A 153 -0.14 -3.51 -16.28
C GLU A 153 1.23 -4.16 -16.09
N LYS A 154 2.30 -3.50 -16.58
CA LYS A 154 3.67 -3.96 -16.37
C LYS A 154 4.05 -3.96 -14.89
N LEU A 155 3.70 -2.91 -14.15
CA LEU A 155 3.95 -2.83 -12.70
C LEU A 155 3.17 -3.91 -11.95
N VAL A 156 1.90 -4.13 -12.30
CA VAL A 156 1.08 -5.21 -11.72
C VAL A 156 1.77 -6.55 -11.89
N SER A 157 2.19 -6.91 -13.11
CA SER A 157 2.91 -8.17 -13.34
C SER A 157 4.24 -8.26 -12.59
N GLN A 158 4.97 -7.15 -12.41
CA GLN A 158 6.18 -7.13 -11.60
C GLN A 158 5.88 -7.43 -10.13
N TYR A 159 4.82 -6.82 -9.58
CA TYR A 159 4.42 -7.03 -8.20
C TYR A 159 3.78 -8.40 -7.95
N GLU A 160 3.10 -8.99 -8.93
CA GLU A 160 2.66 -10.40 -8.88
C GLU A 160 3.85 -11.34 -8.71
N VAL A 161 4.89 -11.18 -9.53
CA VAL A 161 6.11 -11.99 -9.45
C VAL A 161 6.82 -11.78 -8.10
N TYR A 162 6.87 -10.54 -7.61
CA TYR A 162 7.49 -10.21 -6.33
C TYR A 162 6.71 -10.80 -5.14
N MET A 163 5.39 -10.71 -5.17
CA MET A 163 4.51 -11.32 -4.18
C MET A 163 4.69 -12.84 -4.14
N ASP A 164 4.72 -13.49 -5.31
CA ASP A 164 4.96 -14.93 -5.42
C ASP A 164 6.31 -15.33 -4.83
N GLU A 165 7.35 -14.52 -5.04
CA GLU A 165 8.67 -14.75 -4.45
C GLU A 165 8.63 -14.66 -2.92
N ILE A 166 7.98 -13.63 -2.36
CA ILE A 166 7.78 -13.52 -0.91
C ILE A 166 7.04 -14.75 -0.37
N GLN A 167 5.95 -15.16 -1.03
CA GLN A 167 5.17 -16.31 -0.60
C GLN A 167 5.99 -17.61 -0.63
N LYS A 168 6.80 -17.83 -1.67
CA LYS A 168 7.71 -18.98 -1.73
C LYS A 168 8.68 -18.99 -0.56
N GLN A 169 9.25 -17.84 -0.18
CA GLN A 169 10.13 -17.75 0.98
C GLN A 169 9.37 -18.03 2.29
N ILE A 170 8.14 -17.52 2.45
CA ILE A 170 7.29 -17.83 3.61
C ILE A 170 7.01 -19.34 3.68
N ASP A 171 6.75 -19.99 2.54
CA ASP A 171 6.52 -21.44 2.49
C ASP A 171 7.78 -22.25 2.83
N ILE A 172 8.97 -21.77 2.42
CA ILE A 172 10.26 -22.34 2.84
C ILE A 172 10.40 -22.22 4.36
N LEU A 173 10.16 -21.05 4.94
CA LEU A 173 10.18 -20.85 6.40
C LEU A 173 9.21 -21.81 7.11
N ARG A 174 7.98 -21.93 6.60
CA ARG A 174 6.99 -22.89 7.14
C ARG A 174 7.49 -24.33 7.09
N SER A 175 8.21 -24.72 6.03
CA SER A 175 8.75 -26.08 5.92
C SER A 175 9.80 -26.41 6.99
N LEU A 176 10.54 -25.40 7.49
CA LEU A 176 11.52 -25.57 8.57
C LEU A 176 10.85 -26.00 9.88
N ALA A 177 9.59 -25.64 10.11
CA ALA A 177 8.83 -26.04 11.29
C ALA A 177 8.67 -27.56 11.45
N ASN A 178 8.85 -28.33 10.36
CA ASN A 178 8.77 -29.79 10.39
C ASN A 178 10.10 -30.47 10.78
N LYS A 179 11.21 -29.72 10.87
CA LYS A 179 12.55 -30.29 11.09
C LYS A 179 12.81 -30.63 12.56
N ASP A 180 12.36 -29.78 13.48
CA ASP A 180 12.49 -30.00 14.91
C ASP A 180 11.18 -29.62 15.63
N PRO A 181 10.50 -30.58 16.29
CA PRO A 181 9.29 -30.31 17.08
C PRO A 181 9.48 -29.25 18.17
N LYS A 182 10.71 -29.06 18.67
CA LYS A 182 11.03 -28.05 19.68
C LYS A 182 10.75 -26.63 19.18
N TRP A 183 11.05 -26.35 17.92
CA TRP A 183 10.97 -25.01 17.33
C TRP A 183 9.73 -24.80 16.45
N ARG A 184 8.95 -25.85 16.25
CA ARG A 184 7.78 -25.85 15.35
C ARG A 184 6.84 -24.68 15.61
N ASP A 185 6.39 -24.51 16.85
CA ASP A 185 5.37 -23.50 17.17
C ASP A 185 5.92 -22.09 16.98
N GLU A 186 7.18 -21.84 17.33
CA GLU A 186 7.83 -20.54 17.15
C GLU A 186 8.00 -20.19 15.66
N ILE A 187 8.42 -21.14 14.83
CA ILE A 187 8.52 -20.93 13.37
C ILE A 187 7.13 -20.66 12.78
N LEU A 188 6.10 -21.40 13.21
CA LEU A 188 4.74 -21.20 12.73
C LEU A 188 4.16 -19.85 13.17
N ASP A 189 4.51 -19.35 14.36
CA ASP A 189 4.14 -18.00 14.81
C ASP A 189 4.73 -16.91 13.92
N LYS A 190 5.98 -17.09 13.50
CA LYS A 190 6.64 -16.17 12.55
C LYS A 190 5.97 -16.19 11.19
N VAL A 191 5.66 -17.39 10.68
CA VAL A 191 4.90 -17.55 9.43
C VAL A 191 3.55 -16.86 9.53
N ARG A 192 2.79 -17.08 10.61
CA ARG A 192 1.49 -16.42 10.83
C ARG A 192 1.62 -14.91 10.85
N THR A 193 2.66 -14.38 11.49
CA THR A 193 2.93 -12.92 11.55
C THR A 193 3.22 -12.35 10.16
N LEU A 194 4.08 -13.02 9.38
CA LEU A 194 4.41 -12.60 8.01
C LEU A 194 3.20 -12.68 7.09
N GLU A 195 2.36 -13.70 7.24
CA GLU A 195 1.14 -13.83 6.44
C GLU A 195 0.06 -12.83 6.84
N ALA A 196 -0.04 -12.47 8.12
CA ALA A 196 -0.91 -11.39 8.57
C ALA A 196 -0.51 -10.04 7.96
N GLY A 197 0.78 -9.85 7.65
CA GLY A 197 1.30 -8.67 6.95
C GLY A 197 0.68 -8.44 5.57
N TRP A 198 0.13 -9.47 4.92
CA TRP A 198 -0.61 -9.27 3.67
C TRP A 198 -1.91 -8.48 3.87
N SER A 199 -2.45 -8.43 5.10
CA SER A 199 -3.61 -7.60 5.41
C SER A 199 -3.31 -6.14 5.11
N VAL A 200 -4.23 -5.45 4.42
CA VAL A 200 -4.15 -4.00 4.13
C VAL A 200 -3.96 -3.15 5.39
N THR A 201 -4.34 -3.67 6.56
CA THR A 201 -4.23 -2.97 7.85
C THR A 201 -2.89 -3.14 8.55
N GLU A 202 -2.03 -4.03 8.06
CA GLU A 202 -0.72 -4.33 8.63
C GLU A 202 0.41 -3.89 7.69
N ARG A 203 1.66 -3.97 8.16
CA ARG A 203 2.81 -3.73 7.30
C ARG A 203 3.01 -4.92 6.37
N ASP A 204 3.13 -4.63 5.07
CA ASP A 204 3.44 -5.64 4.06
C ASP A 204 4.68 -6.45 4.38
N PRO A 205 4.69 -7.76 4.09
CA PRO A 205 5.87 -8.59 4.25
C PRO A 205 6.95 -8.15 3.26
N GLU A 206 8.18 -7.97 3.76
CA GLU A 206 9.33 -7.63 2.94
C GLU A 206 10.19 -8.86 2.70
N LEU A 207 10.58 -9.09 1.44
CA LEU A 207 11.36 -10.25 1.04
C LEU A 207 12.64 -10.43 1.88
N GLU A 208 13.34 -9.33 2.16
CA GLU A 208 14.58 -9.35 2.95
C GLU A 208 14.35 -9.71 4.42
N ILE A 209 13.19 -9.36 4.99
CA ILE A 209 12.81 -9.78 6.35
C ILE A 209 12.58 -11.29 6.36
N VAL A 210 11.84 -11.82 5.38
CA VAL A 210 11.57 -13.27 5.27
C VAL A 210 12.85 -14.06 5.11
N LYS A 211 13.78 -13.61 4.25
CA LYS A 211 15.09 -14.26 4.05
C LYS A 211 15.93 -14.30 5.33
N LYS A 212 16.00 -13.18 6.07
CA LYS A 212 16.73 -13.13 7.35
C LYS A 212 16.16 -14.10 8.38
N GLU A 213 14.83 -14.24 8.40
CA GLU A 213 14.18 -15.21 9.30
C GLU A 213 14.54 -16.65 8.89
N ILE A 214 14.55 -16.97 7.59
CA ILE A 214 15.01 -18.29 7.09
C ILE A 214 16.46 -18.56 7.47
N GLU A 215 17.36 -17.59 7.27
CA GLU A 215 18.78 -17.69 7.61
C GLU A 215 18.96 -17.99 9.11
N TYR A 216 18.25 -17.24 9.96
CA TYR A 216 18.25 -17.45 11.41
C TYR A 216 17.83 -18.88 11.80
N TRP A 217 16.74 -19.38 11.23
CA TRP A 217 16.24 -20.72 11.56
C TRP A 217 17.11 -21.84 11.00
N ARG A 218 17.71 -21.68 9.82
CA ARG A 218 18.71 -22.62 9.30
C ARG A 218 19.91 -22.74 10.22
N GLY A 219 20.47 -21.61 10.66
CA GLY A 219 21.57 -21.60 11.62
C GLY A 219 21.20 -22.23 12.96
N THR A 220 19.98 -21.96 13.46
CA THR A 220 19.47 -22.54 14.71
C THR A 220 19.27 -24.06 14.63
N LEU A 221 18.88 -24.56 13.44
CA LEU A 221 18.68 -25.98 13.17
C LEU A 221 19.97 -26.72 12.77
N GLY A 222 21.09 -26.00 12.63
CA GLY A 222 22.38 -26.57 12.24
C GLY A 222 22.48 -26.92 10.75
N GLU A 223 21.70 -26.27 9.90
CA GLU A 223 21.84 -26.38 8.44
C GLU A 223 22.87 -25.36 7.97
N GLU A 224 24.09 -25.82 7.67
CA GLU A 224 25.06 -25.02 6.91
C GLU A 224 24.60 -24.94 5.44
N GLU A 225 24.73 -23.76 4.82
CA GLU A 225 24.32 -23.49 3.42
C GLU A 225 24.99 -24.38 2.37
#